data_AF-A0A934Q7Y6-F1
#
_entry.id   AF-A0A934Q7Y6-F1
#
_cell.length_a   1.000
_cell.length_b   1.000
_cell.length_c   1.000
_cell.angle_alpha   90.00
_cell.angle_beta   90.00
_cell.angle_gamma   90.00
#
_symmetry.space_group_name_H-M   'P 1'
#
loop_
_entity.id
_entity.type
_entity.pdbx_description
1 polymer ?
#
loop_
_entity_poly.entity_id
_entity_poly.type
_entity_poly.pdbx_seq_one_letter_code
_entity_poly.pdbx_strand_id
1 'polypeptide(L)'
;MSSTSPHSDAAAESQPRSQLIILAVLALGLGAFLIIRPTLSLDVLALLVGAGFLVHGVVIIVHDRESELHGPSWWRRALVFEAVLWVAAGVFVLLHMGLTVRVLAAVIAAGLLVGGVRTASGAFRRSIGVDDRVAAGALGAASAILGLLALLWPDITLLVAAVAFGARLVIDGCTAGWRALRGATGPSRGRAPGRMRRFARTTAAIASLALAVAAGAVSVGLHEGSPVVDEFYAPSRDVPDAPGQLIRAEPFTRGVPEGAIGWRILYTSSRADGTPAVASGLVVVPENGPGHWPVADWPHGTTGFGQQCAPSLLEDPFGSGALFVLPEIIDRGWALVATDYIGLGTEGPHPYLIGEDSARASLDAVRAAGQLGPADLSTDVVAWGHSQGGGAALWSGASAADYSPELTLHGVAALAPAANLPALVRNLPNVTGGSVFASFVVAAYTENYPDVTWREYIRPGAEQTVRSMSTRCLSEPGMLVSVLDVLALSADPAIFRDDPTAGPLGARLAQNVPRATIPAPVLIGQGEADTLVIPAAQQEYVDEVRAAGGQIDYRTYPGVDHVPLVEADSPLIPELLAWTDGRFGDS
;
A
#
# COMPACT_ATOMS: atom_id res chain seq x y z
N MET A 1 -37.32 -41.02 64.31
CA MET A 1 -36.62 -42.16 63.65
C MET A 1 -37.20 -42.27 62.25
N SER A 2 -36.70 -41.47 61.31
CA SER A 2 -35.66 -41.82 60.32
C SER A 2 -36.18 -42.75 59.22
N SER A 3 -36.84 -42.18 58.22
CA SER A 3 -37.11 -42.80 56.92
C SER A 3 -36.04 -42.36 55.92
N THR A 4 -35.35 -43.33 55.34
CA THR A 4 -34.36 -43.21 54.27
C THR A 4 -35.00 -42.76 52.95
N SER A 5 -34.42 -41.73 52.31
CA SER A 5 -34.70 -41.34 50.91
C SER A 5 -33.37 -41.37 50.13
N PRO A 6 -33.31 -41.95 48.92
CA PRO A 6 -32.07 -42.10 48.16
C PRO A 6 -31.77 -40.88 47.28
N HIS A 7 -30.47 -40.72 47.03
CA HIS A 7 -29.80 -39.84 46.07
C HIS A 7 -30.60 -39.37 44.85
N SER A 8 -30.60 -38.05 44.62
CA SER A 8 -30.68 -37.46 43.28
C SER A 8 -29.37 -36.72 43.00
N ASP A 9 -28.35 -37.47 42.57
CA ASP A 9 -27.18 -36.88 41.94
C ASP A 9 -27.63 -36.30 40.60
N ALA A 10 -27.63 -34.97 40.50
CA ALA A 10 -27.77 -34.27 39.24
C ALA A 10 -26.60 -34.69 38.34
N ALA A 11 -26.89 -35.49 37.31
CA ALA A 11 -25.98 -35.80 36.24
C ALA A 11 -25.60 -34.49 35.53
N ALA A 12 -24.46 -33.91 35.91
CA ALA A 12 -23.75 -33.00 35.05
C ALA A 12 -23.34 -33.81 33.82
N GLU A 13 -24.01 -33.60 32.69
CA GLU A 13 -23.63 -34.16 31.39
C GLU A 13 -22.17 -33.79 31.11
N SER A 14 -21.26 -34.69 31.45
CA SER A 14 -19.87 -34.61 31.03
C SER A 14 -19.86 -34.69 29.52
N GLN A 15 -19.51 -33.60 28.83
CA GLN A 15 -19.35 -33.62 27.38
C GLN A 15 -18.52 -34.83 26.96
N PRO A 16 -19.00 -35.68 26.04
CA PRO A 16 -18.30 -36.91 25.67
C PRO A 16 -16.90 -36.57 25.13
N ARG A 17 -15.89 -37.31 25.58
CA ARG A 17 -14.46 -37.07 25.27
C ARG A 17 -14.18 -36.91 23.77
N SER A 18 -14.96 -37.58 22.91
CA SER A 18 -14.90 -37.44 21.45
C SER A 18 -15.19 -36.02 20.97
N GLN A 19 -16.17 -35.33 21.57
CA GLN A 19 -16.50 -33.94 21.22
C GLN A 19 -15.37 -32.98 21.62
N LEU A 20 -14.73 -33.19 22.77
CA LEU A 20 -13.58 -32.37 23.20
C LEU A 20 -12.36 -32.56 22.30
N ILE A 21 -12.12 -33.79 21.80
CA ILE A 21 -11.05 -34.07 20.85
C ILE A 21 -11.34 -33.40 19.50
N ILE A 22 -12.57 -33.51 18.99
CA ILE A 22 -12.99 -32.87 17.74
C ILE A 22 -12.82 -31.34 17.84
N LEU A 23 -13.30 -30.73 18.93
CA LEU A 23 -13.14 -29.30 19.17
C LEU A 23 -11.66 -28.89 19.27
N ALA A 24 -10.82 -29.69 19.92
CA ALA A 24 -9.39 -29.43 20.00
C ALA A 24 -8.71 -29.46 18.62
N VAL A 25 -9.03 -30.46 17.78
CA VAL A 25 -8.49 -30.57 16.42
C VAL A 25 -8.99 -29.42 15.53
N LEU A 26 -10.27 -29.06 15.63
CA LEU A 26 -10.83 -27.92 14.89
C LEU A 26 -10.19 -26.60 15.33
N ALA A 27 -9.98 -26.38 16.64
CA ALA A 27 -9.31 -25.19 17.15
C ALA A 27 -7.84 -25.12 16.71
N LEU A 28 -7.14 -26.25 16.66
CA LEU A 28 -5.77 -26.33 16.14
C LEU A 28 -5.71 -26.03 14.64
N GLY A 29 -6.57 -26.67 13.84
CA GLY A 29 -6.63 -26.47 12.39
C GLY A 29 -7.00 -25.03 12.02
N LEU A 30 -8.03 -24.48 12.67
CA LEU A 30 -8.44 -23.08 12.49
C LEU A 30 -7.34 -22.13 12.97
N GLY A 31 -6.75 -22.37 14.14
CA GLY A 31 -5.68 -21.54 14.68
C GLY A 31 -4.44 -21.51 13.77
N ALA A 32 -4.03 -22.65 13.22
CA ALA A 32 -2.95 -22.74 12.24
C ALA A 32 -3.30 -22.02 10.93
N PHE A 33 -4.53 -22.18 10.43
CA PHE A 33 -5.01 -21.48 9.24
C PHE A 33 -4.95 -19.95 9.40
N LEU A 34 -5.41 -19.43 10.55
CA LEU A 34 -5.38 -17.99 10.86
C LEU A 34 -3.96 -17.41 10.89
N ILE A 35 -2.97 -18.19 11.32
CA ILE A 35 -1.57 -17.78 11.37
C ILE A 35 -0.95 -17.80 9.96
N ILE A 36 -1.27 -18.80 9.14
CA ILE A 36 -0.65 -18.99 7.81
C ILE A 36 -1.32 -18.11 6.75
N ARG A 37 -2.63 -17.85 6.84
CA ARG A 37 -3.42 -17.13 5.85
C ARG A 37 -4.23 -15.99 6.49
N PRO A 38 -3.58 -14.94 6.99
CA PRO A 38 -4.22 -13.93 7.82
C PRO A 38 -5.28 -13.09 7.08
N THR A 39 -5.08 -12.76 5.81
CA THR A 39 -6.03 -11.95 5.01
C THR A 39 -7.25 -12.76 4.55
N LEU A 40 -7.05 -13.99 4.04
CA LEU A 40 -8.17 -14.93 3.82
C LEU A 40 -8.97 -15.20 5.10
N SER A 41 -8.31 -15.18 6.25
CA SER A 41 -8.97 -15.35 7.53
C SER A 41 -9.91 -14.19 7.87
N LEU A 42 -9.58 -12.96 7.45
CA LEU A 42 -10.47 -11.81 7.58
C LEU A 42 -11.70 -11.94 6.67
N ASP A 43 -11.53 -12.48 5.46
CA ASP A 43 -12.66 -12.82 4.57
C ASP A 43 -13.61 -13.84 5.22
N VAL A 44 -13.04 -14.94 5.73
CA VAL A 44 -13.80 -15.98 6.42
C VAL A 44 -14.47 -15.42 7.67
N LEU A 45 -13.79 -14.57 8.42
CA LEU A 45 -14.36 -13.93 9.61
C LEU A 45 -15.56 -13.05 9.26
N ALA A 46 -15.44 -12.17 8.25
CA ALA A 46 -16.55 -11.33 7.82
C ALA A 46 -17.74 -12.17 7.32
N LEU A 47 -17.47 -13.27 6.61
CA LEU A 47 -18.50 -14.22 6.16
C LEU A 47 -19.20 -14.88 7.35
N LEU A 48 -18.44 -15.39 8.32
CA LEU A 48 -18.98 -16.06 9.50
C LEU A 48 -19.79 -15.11 10.39
N VAL A 49 -19.33 -13.86 10.57
CA VAL A 49 -20.05 -12.83 11.32
C VAL A 49 -21.38 -12.51 10.62
N GLY A 50 -21.35 -12.27 9.31
CA GLY A 50 -22.55 -11.98 8.52
C GLY A 50 -23.56 -13.14 8.57
N ALA A 51 -23.10 -14.37 8.33
CA ALA A 51 -23.92 -15.57 8.44
C ALA A 51 -24.46 -15.80 9.86
N GLY A 52 -23.64 -15.53 10.89
CA GLY A 52 -24.04 -15.63 12.29
C GLY A 52 -25.17 -14.67 12.65
N PHE A 53 -25.11 -13.42 12.18
CA PHE A 53 -26.19 -12.44 12.37
C PHE A 53 -27.48 -12.84 11.66
N LEU A 54 -27.39 -13.40 10.44
CA LEU A 54 -28.55 -13.95 9.74
C LEU A 54 -29.18 -15.10 10.53
N VAL A 55 -28.38 -16.08 10.96
CA VAL A 55 -28.86 -17.23 11.74
C VAL A 55 -29.47 -16.76 13.05
N HIS A 56 -28.83 -15.82 13.77
CA HIS A 56 -29.36 -15.26 15.00
C HIS A 56 -30.73 -14.60 14.80
N GLY A 57 -30.87 -13.77 13.76
CA GLY A 57 -32.15 -13.17 13.42
C GLY A 57 -33.25 -14.20 13.11
N VAL A 58 -32.92 -15.26 12.38
CA VAL A 58 -33.86 -16.37 12.11
C VAL A 58 -34.21 -17.15 13.38
N VAL A 59 -33.24 -17.42 14.25
CA VAL A 59 -33.45 -18.13 15.51
C VAL A 59 -34.42 -17.36 16.40
N ILE A 60 -34.30 -16.03 16.51
CA ILE A 60 -35.27 -15.20 17.26
C ILE A 60 -36.70 -15.44 16.76
N ILE A 61 -36.90 -15.50 15.44
CA ILE A 61 -38.22 -15.71 14.83
C ILE A 61 -38.75 -17.14 15.08
N VAL A 62 -37.88 -18.15 15.00
CA VAL A 62 -38.25 -19.56 15.20
C VAL A 62 -38.55 -19.86 16.66
N HIS A 63 -37.74 -19.34 17.59
CA HIS A 63 -37.94 -19.55 19.03
C HIS A 63 -39.19 -18.80 19.55
N ASP A 64 -39.54 -17.66 18.95
CA ASP A 64 -40.83 -16.97 19.23
C ASP A 64 -42.03 -17.87 18.89
N ARG A 65 -41.99 -18.60 17.76
CA ARG A 65 -43.05 -19.54 17.35
C ARG A 65 -43.22 -20.72 18.30
N GLU A 66 -42.14 -21.17 18.96
CA GLU A 66 -42.23 -22.24 19.96
C GLU A 66 -42.73 -21.72 21.32
N SER A 67 -42.54 -20.43 21.62
CA SER A 67 -42.97 -19.78 22.86
C SER A 67 -44.42 -19.29 22.87
N GLU A 68 -45.30 -19.85 22.02
CA GLU A 68 -46.71 -19.48 21.75
C GLU A 68 -47.66 -19.39 22.97
N LEU A 69 -47.16 -19.42 24.20
CA LEU A 69 -47.92 -19.49 25.45
C LEU A 69 -47.61 -18.31 26.41
N HIS A 70 -48.00 -17.06 26.06
CA HIS A 70 -48.32 -15.93 26.98
C HIS A 70 -47.40 -14.67 26.96
N GLY A 71 -47.63 -13.72 26.05
CA GLY A 71 -47.01 -12.38 26.11
C GLY A 71 -47.83 -11.25 25.42
N PRO A 72 -47.64 -9.96 25.79
CA PRO A 72 -48.36 -8.83 25.18
C PRO A 72 -47.85 -8.48 23.77
N SER A 73 -48.73 -7.94 22.91
CA SER A 73 -48.46 -7.72 21.47
C SER A 73 -47.31 -6.77 21.14
N TRP A 74 -46.94 -5.85 22.05
CA TRP A 74 -45.80 -4.94 21.85
C TRP A 74 -44.46 -5.66 21.97
N TRP A 75 -44.37 -6.70 22.81
CA TRP A 75 -43.16 -7.52 22.96
C TRP A 75 -42.84 -8.26 21.67
N ARG A 76 -43.87 -8.82 21.02
CA ARG A 76 -43.73 -9.47 19.71
C ARG A 76 -43.26 -8.51 18.62
N ARG A 77 -43.75 -7.27 18.62
CA ARG A 77 -43.26 -6.24 17.69
C ARG A 77 -41.80 -5.89 17.95
N ALA A 78 -41.38 -5.84 19.21
CA ALA A 78 -39.99 -5.60 19.58
C ALA A 78 -39.06 -6.76 19.16
N LEU A 79 -39.47 -8.02 19.35
CA LEU A 79 -38.70 -9.20 18.91
C LEU A 79 -38.61 -9.30 17.38
N VAL A 80 -39.71 -9.05 16.67
CA VAL A 80 -39.70 -9.00 15.19
C VAL A 80 -38.80 -7.87 14.71
N PHE A 81 -38.86 -6.70 15.35
CA PHE A 81 -37.97 -5.59 15.04
C PHE A 81 -36.50 -5.95 15.29
N GLU A 82 -36.18 -6.59 16.43
CA GLU A 82 -34.84 -7.08 16.75
C GLU A 82 -34.35 -8.12 15.72
N ALA A 83 -35.19 -9.09 15.36
CA ALA A 83 -34.85 -10.08 14.34
C ALA A 83 -34.60 -9.43 12.97
N VAL A 84 -35.44 -8.48 12.55
CA VAL A 84 -35.24 -7.71 11.32
C VAL A 84 -33.94 -6.93 11.37
N LEU A 85 -33.58 -6.33 12.51
CA LEU A 85 -32.30 -5.65 12.68
C LEU A 85 -31.12 -6.60 12.55
N TRP A 86 -31.15 -7.79 13.16
CA TRP A 86 -30.09 -8.79 13.02
C TRP A 86 -29.95 -9.31 11.59
N VAL A 87 -31.06 -9.59 10.92
CA VAL A 87 -31.05 -10.00 9.51
C VAL A 87 -30.50 -8.88 8.63
N ALA A 88 -30.97 -7.64 8.81
CA ALA A 88 -30.48 -6.48 8.07
C ALA A 88 -28.98 -6.25 8.32
N ALA A 89 -28.51 -6.40 9.57
CA ALA A 89 -27.10 -6.32 9.91
C ALA A 89 -26.28 -7.44 9.25
N GLY A 90 -26.79 -8.68 9.23
CA GLY A 90 -26.15 -9.80 8.54
C GLY A 90 -26.04 -9.57 7.04
N VAL A 91 -27.13 -9.13 6.39
CA VAL A 91 -27.12 -8.74 4.97
C VAL A 91 -26.14 -7.60 4.72
N PHE A 92 -26.14 -6.57 5.57
CA PHE A 92 -25.21 -5.45 5.46
C PHE A 92 -23.75 -5.91 5.54
N VAL A 93 -23.39 -6.76 6.51
CA VAL A 93 -22.03 -7.30 6.65
C VAL A 93 -21.61 -8.07 5.41
N LEU A 94 -22.47 -8.97 4.90
CA LEU A 94 -22.16 -9.78 3.71
C LEU A 94 -22.08 -8.93 2.43
N LEU A 95 -22.93 -7.90 2.33
CA LEU A 95 -22.87 -6.93 1.26
C LEU A 95 -21.80 -5.87 1.46
N HIS A 96 -21.08 -5.80 2.58
CA HIS A 96 -20.06 -4.79 2.82
C HIS A 96 -18.90 -5.39 3.61
N MET A 97 -18.43 -6.57 3.19
CA MET A 97 -17.35 -7.30 3.88
C MET A 97 -16.08 -6.44 4.01
N GLY A 98 -15.68 -5.74 2.96
CA GLY A 98 -14.50 -4.86 2.99
C GLY A 98 -14.65 -3.74 4.02
N LEU A 99 -15.80 -3.07 4.06
CA LEU A 99 -16.11 -2.08 5.10
C LEU A 99 -16.13 -2.70 6.51
N THR A 100 -16.68 -3.90 6.66
CA THR A 100 -16.76 -4.59 7.95
C THR A 100 -15.36 -4.89 8.50
N VAL A 101 -14.45 -5.36 7.66
CA VAL A 101 -13.04 -5.59 8.03
C VAL A 101 -12.35 -4.28 8.42
N ARG A 102 -12.62 -3.17 7.71
CA ARG A 102 -12.09 -1.84 8.07
C ARG A 102 -12.59 -1.35 9.41
N VAL A 103 -13.89 -1.50 9.66
CA VAL A 103 -14.51 -1.11 10.95
C VAL A 103 -13.97 -1.98 12.09
N LEU A 104 -13.63 -3.25 11.82
CA LEU A 104 -13.08 -4.16 12.83
C LEU A 104 -11.79 -3.62 13.47
N ALA A 105 -10.87 -3.05 12.70
CA ALA A 105 -9.66 -2.42 13.25
C ALA A 105 -10.01 -1.30 14.25
N ALA A 106 -10.93 -0.40 13.87
CA ALA A 106 -11.38 0.69 14.73
C ALA A 106 -12.08 0.17 16.00
N VAL A 107 -12.88 -0.89 15.88
CA VAL A 107 -13.53 -1.54 17.04
C VAL A 107 -12.51 -2.17 17.98
N ILE A 108 -11.51 -2.88 17.45
CA ILE A 108 -10.41 -3.45 18.24
C ILE A 108 -9.67 -2.34 19.00
N ALA A 109 -9.32 -1.26 18.30
CA ALA A 109 -8.63 -0.13 18.89
C ALA A 109 -9.46 0.54 20.00
N ALA A 110 -10.74 0.81 19.75
CA ALA A 110 -11.66 1.37 20.75
C ALA A 110 -11.80 0.44 21.97
N GLY A 111 -11.89 -0.87 21.75
CA GLY A 111 -11.93 -1.88 22.80
C GLY A 111 -10.67 -1.87 23.68
N LEU A 112 -9.49 -1.77 23.06
CA LEU A 112 -8.21 -1.67 23.77
C LEU A 112 -8.08 -0.38 24.57
N LEU A 113 -8.54 0.75 24.04
CA LEU A 113 -8.56 2.03 24.72
C LEU A 113 -9.50 2.02 25.94
N VAL A 114 -10.76 1.64 25.74
CA VAL A 114 -11.77 1.57 26.82
C VAL A 114 -11.37 0.54 27.88
N GLY A 115 -10.93 -0.65 27.45
CA GLY A 115 -10.42 -1.70 28.32
C GLY A 115 -9.19 -1.27 29.11
N GLY A 116 -8.28 -0.54 28.46
CA GLY A 116 -7.08 0.03 29.08
C GLY A 116 -7.41 1.05 30.16
N VAL A 117 -8.28 2.01 29.86
CA VAL A 117 -8.76 3.02 30.83
C VAL A 117 -9.48 2.35 31.99
N ARG A 118 -10.36 1.36 31.71
CA ARG A 118 -11.05 0.62 32.77
C ARG A 118 -10.08 -0.13 33.67
N THR A 119 -9.05 -0.76 33.09
CA THR A 119 -8.04 -1.50 33.85
C THR A 119 -7.15 -0.57 34.67
N ALA A 120 -6.71 0.55 34.08
CA ALA A 120 -5.93 1.59 34.76
C ALA A 120 -6.72 2.22 35.92
N SER A 121 -8.02 2.47 35.77
CA SER A 121 -8.86 3.01 36.85
C SER A 121 -8.94 2.07 38.07
N GLY A 122 -8.76 0.76 37.86
CA GLY A 122 -8.61 -0.23 38.92
C GLY A 122 -7.43 0.04 39.86
N ALA A 123 -6.37 0.70 39.40
CA ALA A 123 -5.20 1.05 40.21
C ALA A 123 -5.50 2.07 41.33
N PHE A 124 -6.61 2.80 41.23
CA PHE A 124 -7.06 3.76 42.25
C PHE A 124 -7.94 3.14 43.34
N ARG A 125 -8.31 1.86 43.21
CA ARG A 125 -9.10 1.17 44.25
C ARG A 125 -8.24 0.96 45.50
N ARG A 126 -8.67 1.51 46.63
CA ARG A 126 -7.96 1.41 47.92
C ARG A 126 -7.98 0.01 48.54
N SER A 127 -8.76 -0.92 48.00
CA SER A 127 -8.98 -2.27 48.54
C SER A 127 -8.00 -3.34 48.02
N ILE A 128 -6.99 -2.96 47.22
CA ILE A 128 -6.04 -3.89 46.60
C ILE A 128 -4.58 -3.57 46.96
N GLY A 129 -3.71 -4.59 46.97
CA GLY A 129 -2.29 -4.44 47.32
C GLY A 129 -1.50 -3.62 46.31
N VAL A 130 -0.35 -3.07 46.73
CA VAL A 130 0.51 -2.22 45.87
C VAL A 130 0.90 -2.93 44.58
N ASP A 131 1.27 -4.22 44.64
CA ASP A 131 1.63 -5.02 43.47
C ASP A 131 0.50 -5.08 42.43
N ASP A 132 -0.75 -5.25 42.89
CA ASP A 132 -1.91 -5.30 42.02
C ASP A 132 -2.26 -3.93 41.43
N ARG A 133 -2.00 -2.84 42.17
CA ARG A 133 -2.16 -1.47 41.66
C ARG A 133 -1.15 -1.16 40.56
N VAL A 134 0.12 -1.54 40.76
CA VAL A 134 1.18 -1.38 39.74
C VAL A 134 0.87 -2.22 38.51
N ALA A 135 0.47 -3.49 38.68
CA ALA A 135 0.11 -4.36 37.57
C ALA A 135 -1.11 -3.83 36.79
N ALA A 136 -2.14 -3.33 37.49
CA ALA A 136 -3.33 -2.74 36.86
C ALA A 136 -3.01 -1.45 36.10
N GLY A 137 -2.18 -0.58 36.67
CA GLY A 137 -1.71 0.64 36.01
C GLY A 137 -0.89 0.33 34.76
N ALA A 138 0.08 -0.58 34.86
CA ALA A 138 0.96 -0.94 33.75
C ALA A 138 0.21 -1.64 32.61
N LEU A 139 -0.66 -2.62 32.90
CA LEU A 139 -1.49 -3.27 31.87
C LEU A 139 -2.50 -2.30 31.24
N GLY A 140 -3.08 -1.40 32.05
CA GLY A 140 -4.00 -0.39 31.55
C GLY A 140 -3.33 0.59 30.59
N ALA A 141 -2.14 1.08 30.95
CA ALA A 141 -1.32 1.94 30.10
C ALA A 141 -0.85 1.21 28.83
N ALA A 142 -0.37 -0.03 28.95
CA ALA A 142 0.04 -0.85 27.80
C ALA A 142 -1.12 -1.03 26.81
N SER A 143 -2.32 -1.36 27.32
CA SER A 143 -3.53 -1.51 26.50
C SER A 143 -3.95 -0.19 25.83
N ALA A 144 -3.80 0.95 26.51
CA ALA A 144 -4.09 2.25 25.90
C ALA A 144 -3.10 2.61 24.78
N ILE A 145 -1.79 2.37 24.99
CA ILE A 145 -0.76 2.59 23.97
C ILE A 145 -1.01 1.68 22.76
N LEU A 146 -1.27 0.39 22.98
CA LEU A 146 -1.62 -0.54 21.91
C LEU A 146 -2.91 -0.14 21.20
N GLY A 147 -3.89 0.43 21.92
CA GLY A 147 -5.11 0.97 21.32
C GLY A 147 -4.85 2.18 20.42
N LEU A 148 -3.93 3.08 20.78
CA LEU A 148 -3.50 4.19 19.92
C LEU A 148 -2.74 3.69 18.69
N LEU A 149 -1.81 2.77 18.88
CA LEU A 149 -1.09 2.12 17.78
C LEU A 149 -2.06 1.41 16.83
N ALA A 150 -3.14 0.83 17.38
CA ALA A 150 -4.13 0.16 16.59
C ALA A 150 -4.97 1.09 15.70
N LEU A 151 -5.09 2.37 16.07
CA LEU A 151 -5.70 3.41 15.24
C LEU A 151 -4.73 3.90 14.15
N LEU A 152 -3.45 4.03 14.49
CA LEU A 152 -2.42 4.53 13.57
C LEU A 152 -2.08 3.51 12.47
N TRP A 153 -2.11 2.22 12.80
CA TRP A 153 -1.77 1.12 11.89
C TRP A 153 -2.92 0.11 11.79
N PRO A 154 -4.05 0.46 11.16
CA PRO A 154 -5.24 -0.39 11.11
C PRO A 154 -5.00 -1.72 10.38
N ASP A 155 -4.14 -1.74 9.38
CA ASP A 155 -3.74 -2.93 8.64
C ASP A 155 -2.85 -3.88 9.46
N ILE A 156 -1.80 -3.37 10.10
CA ILE A 156 -0.97 -4.15 11.03
C ILE A 156 -1.81 -4.65 12.21
N THR A 157 -2.77 -3.86 12.67
CA THR A 157 -3.70 -4.28 13.74
C THR A 157 -4.50 -5.49 13.36
N LEU A 158 -5.06 -5.52 12.15
CA LEU A 158 -5.84 -6.65 11.68
C LEU A 158 -4.95 -7.90 11.55
N LEU A 159 -3.74 -7.75 11.02
CA LEU A 159 -2.77 -8.84 10.91
C LEU A 159 -2.38 -9.39 12.30
N VAL A 160 -1.98 -8.51 13.21
CA VAL A 160 -1.59 -8.89 14.58
C VAL A 160 -2.76 -9.51 15.32
N ALA A 161 -3.97 -8.98 15.17
CA ALA A 161 -5.17 -9.54 15.78
C ALA A 161 -5.47 -10.94 15.24
N ALA A 162 -5.37 -11.15 13.92
CA ALA A 162 -5.56 -12.46 13.30
C ALA A 162 -4.55 -13.49 13.81
N VAL A 163 -3.25 -13.14 13.83
CA VAL A 163 -2.18 -14.02 14.31
C VAL A 163 -2.32 -14.29 15.80
N ALA A 164 -2.59 -13.28 16.62
CA ALA A 164 -2.77 -13.43 18.07
C ALA A 164 -3.98 -14.30 18.41
N PHE A 165 -5.09 -14.11 17.68
CA PHE A 165 -6.29 -14.93 17.83
C PHE A 165 -6.03 -16.38 17.39
N GLY A 166 -5.33 -16.58 16.27
CA GLY A 166 -4.90 -17.90 15.81
C GLY A 166 -4.02 -18.62 16.82
N ALA A 167 -3.00 -17.93 17.36
CA ALA A 167 -2.13 -18.48 18.40
C ALA A 167 -2.91 -18.84 19.67
N ARG A 168 -3.91 -18.02 20.06
CA ARG A 168 -4.78 -18.30 21.20
C ARG A 168 -5.59 -19.58 20.97
N LEU A 169 -6.15 -19.76 19.77
CA LEU A 169 -6.89 -20.98 19.41
C LEU A 169 -6.00 -22.23 19.39
N VAL A 170 -4.75 -22.11 18.91
CA VAL A 170 -3.78 -23.21 18.99
C VAL A 170 -3.49 -23.59 20.43
N ILE A 171 -3.24 -22.61 21.31
CA ILE A 171 -3.00 -22.85 22.74
C ILE A 171 -4.22 -23.51 23.38
N ASP A 172 -5.42 -22.98 23.13
CA ASP A 172 -6.65 -23.53 23.69
C ASP A 172 -6.94 -24.94 23.17
N GLY A 173 -6.72 -25.20 21.88
CA GLY A 173 -6.81 -26.53 21.27
C GLY A 173 -5.81 -27.52 21.88
N CYS A 174 -4.54 -27.13 22.03
CA CYS A 174 -3.52 -27.93 22.72
C CYS A 174 -3.93 -28.26 24.16
N THR A 175 -4.41 -27.26 24.92
CA THR A 175 -4.82 -27.48 26.32
C THR A 175 -6.08 -28.34 26.43
N ALA A 176 -7.06 -28.17 25.54
CA ALA A 176 -8.26 -28.99 25.48
C ALA A 176 -7.93 -30.44 25.10
N GLY A 177 -7.09 -30.65 24.08
CA GLY A 177 -6.61 -31.96 23.67
C GLY A 177 -5.83 -32.65 24.79
N TRP A 178 -4.94 -31.92 25.48
CA TRP A 178 -4.20 -32.44 26.62
C TRP A 178 -5.10 -32.87 27.79
N ARG A 179 -6.14 -32.08 28.11
CA ARG A 179 -7.15 -32.43 29.13
C ARG A 179 -7.98 -33.64 28.72
N ALA A 180 -8.34 -33.75 27.44
CA ALA A 180 -9.08 -34.90 26.93
C ALA A 180 -8.25 -36.19 27.00
N LEU A 181 -6.94 -36.12 26.70
CA LEU A 181 -6.00 -37.24 26.77
C LEU A 181 -5.69 -37.70 28.20
N ARG A 182 -5.54 -36.77 29.16
CA ARG A 182 -5.19 -37.11 30.55
C ARG A 182 -6.39 -37.53 31.41
N GLY A 183 -7.62 -37.39 30.90
CA GLY A 183 -8.83 -37.52 31.70
C GLY A 183 -8.98 -36.33 32.67
N ALA A 184 -10.19 -35.78 32.78
CA ALA A 184 -10.44 -34.57 33.56
C ALA A 184 -9.96 -34.70 35.02
N THR A 185 -8.82 -34.07 35.34
CA THR A 185 -8.48 -33.79 36.74
C THR A 185 -9.40 -32.67 37.22
N GLY A 186 -10.20 -32.95 38.25
CA GLY A 186 -11.21 -32.04 38.78
C GLY A 186 -10.67 -30.65 39.18
N PRO A 187 -11.56 -29.68 39.42
CA PRO A 187 -11.18 -28.28 39.64
C PRO A 187 -10.21 -28.15 40.81
N SER A 188 -9.04 -27.56 40.56
CA SER A 188 -8.12 -27.20 41.64
C SER A 188 -8.81 -26.16 42.52
N ARG A 189 -9.23 -26.55 43.73
CA ARG A 189 -9.79 -25.63 44.73
C ARG A 189 -8.82 -24.45 44.92
N GLY A 190 -9.35 -23.24 44.75
CA GLY A 190 -8.58 -21.99 44.71
C GLY A 190 -7.71 -21.78 45.94
N ARG A 191 -6.40 -21.97 45.77
CA ARG A 191 -5.39 -21.50 46.72
C ARG A 191 -5.09 -20.04 46.37
N ALA A 192 -5.15 -19.15 47.36
CA ALA A 192 -4.79 -17.74 47.17
C ALA A 192 -3.41 -17.64 46.48
N PRO A 193 -3.24 -16.78 45.46
CA PRO A 193 -2.02 -16.75 44.67
C PRO A 193 -0.80 -16.49 45.57
N GLY A 194 0.16 -17.42 45.56
CA GLY A 194 1.40 -17.28 46.31
C GLY A 194 2.19 -16.03 45.89
N ARG A 195 3.09 -15.55 46.75
CA ARG A 195 3.93 -14.35 46.52
C ARG A 195 4.64 -14.36 45.16
N MET A 196 5.11 -15.54 44.72
CA MET A 196 5.73 -15.75 43.41
C MET A 196 4.80 -15.44 42.22
N ARG A 197 3.51 -15.77 42.33
CA ARG A 197 2.52 -15.56 41.28
C ARG A 197 2.09 -14.10 41.16
N ARG A 198 2.11 -13.36 42.28
CA ARG A 198 1.92 -11.90 42.29
C ARG A 198 3.09 -11.19 41.64
N PHE A 199 4.32 -11.55 42.02
CA PHE A 199 5.54 -11.00 41.42
C PHE A 199 5.59 -11.25 39.91
N ALA A 200 5.36 -12.49 39.46
CA ALA A 200 5.32 -12.82 38.03
C ALA A 200 4.29 -12.01 37.24
N ARG A 201 3.12 -11.73 37.83
CA ARG A 201 2.08 -10.89 37.21
C ARG A 201 2.56 -9.44 37.05
N THR A 202 3.17 -8.87 38.08
CA THR A 202 3.69 -7.50 38.03
C THR A 202 4.84 -7.39 37.03
N THR A 203 5.75 -8.36 37.00
CA THR A 203 6.83 -8.41 35.99
C THR A 203 6.28 -8.50 34.57
N ALA A 204 5.30 -9.36 34.32
CA ALA A 204 4.65 -9.47 33.00
C ALA A 204 3.92 -8.17 32.61
N ALA A 205 3.29 -7.50 33.56
CA ALA A 205 2.64 -6.21 33.34
C ALA A 205 3.63 -5.10 32.95
N ILE A 206 4.77 -5.02 33.65
CA ILE A 206 5.84 -4.06 33.34
C ILE A 206 6.48 -4.38 31.99
N ALA A 207 6.75 -5.66 31.70
CA ALA A 207 7.29 -6.08 30.41
C ALA A 207 6.32 -5.74 29.24
N SER A 208 5.01 -5.93 29.44
CA SER A 208 4.00 -5.57 28.46
C SER A 208 3.96 -4.06 28.20
N LEU A 209 4.09 -3.25 29.25
CA LEU A 209 4.19 -1.79 29.11
C LEU A 209 5.47 -1.38 28.38
N ALA A 210 6.61 -1.97 28.73
CA ALA A 210 7.87 -1.67 28.07
C ALA A 210 7.82 -2.01 26.57
N LEU A 211 7.24 -3.16 26.20
CA LEU A 211 7.06 -3.55 24.80
C LEU A 211 6.11 -2.60 24.06
N ALA A 212 5.00 -2.20 24.68
CA ALA A 212 4.06 -1.24 24.08
C ALA A 212 4.71 0.13 23.87
N VAL A 213 5.51 0.62 24.84
CA VAL A 213 6.27 1.87 24.71
C VAL A 213 7.33 1.77 23.60
N ALA A 214 8.05 0.64 23.51
CA ALA A 214 9.02 0.41 22.44
C ALA A 214 8.36 0.40 21.05
N ALA A 215 7.23 -0.30 20.91
CA ALA A 215 6.42 -0.27 19.68
C ALA A 215 5.92 1.16 19.36
N GLY A 216 5.54 1.93 20.39
CA GLY A 216 5.22 3.34 20.28
C GLY A 216 6.36 4.17 19.72
N ALA A 217 7.57 4.01 20.26
CA ALA A 217 8.76 4.72 19.81
C ALA A 217 9.12 4.38 18.34
N VAL A 218 9.04 3.10 17.96
CA VAL A 218 9.24 2.66 16.57
C VAL A 218 8.19 3.29 15.66
N SER A 219 6.91 3.29 16.06
CA SER A 219 5.83 3.91 15.29
C SER A 219 6.04 5.41 15.07
N VAL A 220 6.54 6.13 16.08
CA VAL A 220 6.86 7.56 15.97
C VAL A 220 7.98 7.78 14.97
N GLY A 221 9.09 7.03 15.08
CA GLY A 221 10.20 7.15 14.12
C GLY A 221 9.80 6.86 12.67
N LEU A 222 8.92 5.87 12.45
CA LEU A 222 8.38 5.55 11.12
C LEU A 222 7.47 6.66 10.56
N HIS A 223 6.69 7.33 11.40
CA HIS A 223 5.83 8.44 10.98
C HIS A 223 6.62 9.74 10.77
N GLU A 224 7.58 10.05 11.64
CA GLU A 224 8.41 11.26 11.53
C GLU A 224 9.33 11.24 10.31
N GLY A 225 9.74 10.06 9.83
CA GLY A 225 10.53 9.95 8.61
C GLY A 225 9.70 10.03 7.30
N SER A 226 8.37 10.13 7.37
CA SER A 226 7.57 10.39 6.17
C SER A 226 7.76 11.85 5.73
N PRO A 227 8.08 12.12 4.45
CA PRO A 227 8.28 13.49 3.97
C PRO A 227 7.05 14.36 4.24
N VAL A 228 7.28 15.58 4.72
CA VAL A 228 6.21 16.58 4.91
C VAL A 228 6.09 17.39 3.63
N VAL A 229 4.88 17.40 3.07
CA VAL A 229 4.54 18.30 1.96
C VAL A 229 4.45 19.72 2.52
N ASP A 230 5.38 20.58 2.12
CA ASP A 230 5.45 21.97 2.58
C ASP A 230 4.60 22.93 1.72
N GLU A 231 4.58 24.22 2.07
CA GLU A 231 3.80 25.26 1.39
C GLU A 231 4.22 25.51 -0.07
N PHE A 232 5.41 25.03 -0.50
CA PHE A 232 5.83 25.12 -1.88
C PHE A 232 4.85 24.40 -2.81
N TYR A 233 4.39 23.22 -2.38
CA TYR A 233 3.59 22.33 -3.20
C TYR A 233 2.09 22.60 -3.15
N ALA A 234 1.67 23.59 -2.34
CA ALA A 234 0.29 24.05 -2.26
C ALA A 234 0.08 25.23 -3.22
N PRO A 235 -0.55 25.02 -4.41
CA PRO A 235 -0.84 26.12 -5.32
C PRO A 235 -1.85 27.09 -4.71
N SER A 236 -1.79 28.36 -5.12
CA SER A 236 -2.87 29.32 -4.90
C SER A 236 -4.14 28.87 -5.61
N ARG A 237 -5.31 29.40 -5.21
CA ARG A 237 -6.57 29.13 -5.92
C ARG A 237 -6.55 29.60 -7.38
N ASP A 238 -5.81 30.68 -7.63
CA ASP A 238 -5.60 31.21 -8.97
C ASP A 238 -4.24 30.70 -9.47
N VAL A 239 -4.28 29.75 -10.41
CA VAL A 239 -3.14 29.27 -11.18
C VAL A 239 -3.40 29.53 -12.67
N PRO A 240 -2.36 29.64 -13.52
CA PRO A 240 -2.57 29.77 -14.95
C PRO A 240 -3.44 28.64 -15.53
N ASP A 241 -4.31 28.96 -16.49
CA ASP A 241 -5.23 27.97 -17.09
C ASP A 241 -4.53 27.06 -18.12
N ALA A 242 -3.45 27.55 -18.74
CA ALA A 242 -2.73 26.81 -19.77
C ALA A 242 -1.75 25.82 -19.13
N PRO A 243 -1.63 24.58 -19.64
CA PRO A 243 -0.59 23.63 -19.21
C PRO A 243 0.83 24.15 -19.50
N GLY A 244 1.80 23.67 -18.73
CA GLY A 244 3.22 23.99 -18.87
C GLY A 244 3.61 25.39 -18.43
N GLN A 245 2.81 26.07 -17.61
CA GLN A 245 3.14 27.39 -17.08
C GLN A 245 3.84 27.29 -15.72
N LEU A 246 4.94 28.02 -15.56
CA LEU A 246 5.67 28.07 -14.29
C LEU A 246 4.86 28.88 -13.26
N ILE A 247 4.52 28.25 -12.14
CA ILE A 247 3.82 28.89 -11.02
C ILE A 247 4.83 29.42 -10.00
N ARG A 248 5.83 28.60 -9.65
CA ARG A 248 6.83 28.90 -8.62
C ARG A 248 8.13 28.16 -8.92
N ALA A 249 9.25 28.76 -8.55
CA ALA A 249 10.55 28.12 -8.53
C ALA A 249 11.33 28.54 -7.28
N GLU A 250 11.99 27.59 -6.63
CA GLU A 250 12.86 27.85 -5.48
C GLU A 250 14.19 27.10 -5.64
N PRO A 251 15.31 27.66 -5.16
CA PRO A 251 16.60 26.96 -5.18
C PRO A 251 16.51 25.60 -4.49
N PHE A 252 17.15 24.59 -5.08
CA PHE A 252 17.21 23.23 -4.57
C PHE A 252 18.64 22.73 -4.59
N THR A 253 19.09 22.13 -3.48
CA THR A 253 20.50 21.74 -3.29
C THR A 253 20.67 20.27 -2.93
N ARG A 254 19.61 19.56 -2.53
CA ARG A 254 19.68 18.16 -2.10
C ARG A 254 19.99 17.26 -3.29
N GLY A 255 21.07 16.50 -3.23
CA GLY A 255 21.48 15.59 -4.33
C GLY A 255 21.95 16.30 -5.61
N VAL A 256 22.07 17.64 -5.61
CA VAL A 256 22.60 18.39 -6.75
C VAL A 256 24.13 18.29 -6.72
N PRO A 257 24.79 17.82 -7.80
CA PRO A 257 26.24 17.66 -7.82
C PRO A 257 26.99 19.00 -7.80
N GLU A 258 28.28 18.96 -7.45
CA GLU A 258 29.16 20.13 -7.58
C GLU A 258 29.20 20.62 -9.04
N GLY A 259 29.26 21.94 -9.25
CA GLY A 259 29.25 22.53 -10.59
C GLY A 259 27.87 22.54 -11.27
N ALA A 260 26.80 22.27 -10.52
CA ALA A 260 25.42 22.37 -10.99
C ALA A 260 24.58 23.33 -10.13
N ILE A 261 23.51 23.86 -10.73
CA ILE A 261 22.49 24.65 -10.03
C ILE A 261 21.15 23.93 -10.16
N GLY A 262 20.44 23.80 -9.04
CA GLY A 262 19.15 23.13 -8.98
C GLY A 262 18.00 24.04 -8.53
N TRP A 263 16.80 23.72 -9.01
CA TRP A 263 15.54 24.30 -8.56
C TRP A 263 14.49 23.21 -8.38
N ARG A 264 13.60 23.42 -7.41
CA ARG A 264 12.28 22.79 -7.42
C ARG A 264 11.30 23.76 -8.09
N ILE A 265 10.43 23.23 -8.93
CA ILE A 265 9.42 23.99 -9.67
C ILE A 265 8.02 23.47 -9.35
N LEU A 266 7.05 24.38 -9.41
CA LEU A 266 5.62 24.08 -9.40
C LEU A 266 5.03 24.62 -10.70
N TYR A 267 4.26 23.82 -11.42
CA TYR A 267 3.77 24.17 -12.74
C TYR A 267 2.38 23.59 -13.03
N THR A 268 1.68 24.21 -13.97
CA THR A 268 0.37 23.75 -14.43
C THR A 268 0.53 22.59 -15.40
N SER A 269 -0.39 21.63 -15.37
CA SER A 269 -0.49 20.54 -16.33
C SER A 269 -1.96 20.20 -16.58
N SER A 270 -2.23 19.09 -17.26
CA SER A 270 -3.58 18.60 -17.50
C SER A 270 -3.64 17.09 -17.49
N ARG A 271 -4.77 16.55 -17.03
CA ARG A 271 -5.11 15.13 -17.24
C ARG A 271 -5.47 14.87 -18.70
N ALA A 272 -5.49 13.60 -19.11
CA ALA A 272 -5.83 13.19 -20.47
C ALA A 272 -7.19 13.73 -20.95
N ASP A 273 -8.16 13.87 -20.04
CA ASP A 273 -9.50 14.41 -20.32
C ASP A 273 -9.56 15.95 -20.40
N GLY A 274 -8.41 16.63 -20.23
CA GLY A 274 -8.29 18.08 -20.28
C GLY A 274 -8.55 18.76 -18.93
N THR A 275 -8.85 18.02 -17.87
CA THR A 275 -9.01 18.59 -16.53
C THR A 275 -7.69 19.24 -16.09
N PRO A 276 -7.70 20.52 -15.65
CA PRO A 276 -6.51 21.18 -15.14
C PRO A 276 -5.91 20.45 -13.94
N ALA A 277 -4.59 20.40 -13.90
CA ALA A 277 -3.82 19.83 -12.80
C ALA A 277 -2.63 20.73 -12.48
N VAL A 278 -2.02 20.49 -11.32
CA VAL A 278 -0.74 21.09 -10.94
C VAL A 278 0.21 19.94 -10.63
N ALA A 279 1.48 20.09 -11.00
CA ALA A 279 2.54 19.16 -10.68
C ALA A 279 3.78 19.93 -10.21
N SER A 280 4.68 19.23 -9.54
CA SER A 280 6.00 19.74 -9.18
C SER A 280 7.09 18.97 -9.90
N GLY A 281 8.32 19.44 -9.80
CA GLY A 281 9.48 18.76 -10.37
C GLY A 281 10.78 19.43 -9.99
N LEU A 282 11.88 18.88 -10.48
CA LEU A 282 13.23 19.35 -10.31
C LEU A 282 13.84 19.77 -11.65
N VAL A 283 14.63 20.84 -11.63
CA VAL A 283 15.42 21.31 -12.75
C VAL A 283 16.85 21.41 -12.29
N VAL A 284 17.79 20.78 -12.99
CA VAL A 284 19.23 20.85 -12.68
C VAL A 284 19.99 21.19 -13.94
N VAL A 285 20.83 22.22 -13.88
CA VAL A 285 21.62 22.69 -15.04
C VAL A 285 23.10 22.82 -14.66
N PRO A 286 24.01 22.75 -15.64
CA PRO A 286 25.41 23.10 -15.41
C PRO A 286 25.55 24.56 -14.93
N GLU A 287 26.40 24.79 -13.94
CA GLU A 287 26.67 26.13 -13.40
C GLU A 287 27.44 27.00 -14.40
N ASN A 288 28.28 26.37 -15.24
CA ASN A 288 29.19 27.05 -16.16
C ASN A 288 29.07 26.46 -17.57
N GLY A 289 29.23 27.32 -18.58
CA GLY A 289 29.36 26.97 -19.99
C GLY A 289 28.51 27.89 -20.89
N PRO A 290 28.21 27.49 -22.12
CA PRO A 290 27.60 28.38 -23.11
C PRO A 290 26.12 28.71 -22.84
N GLY A 291 25.47 28.03 -21.90
CA GLY A 291 24.02 28.12 -21.71
C GLY A 291 23.27 27.37 -22.80
N HIS A 292 22.00 27.69 -22.97
CA HIS A 292 21.09 27.05 -23.93
C HIS A 292 21.14 25.51 -23.87
N TRP A 293 20.97 24.96 -22.67
CA TRP A 293 21.24 23.56 -22.40
C TRP A 293 20.18 22.64 -23.03
N PRO A 294 20.58 21.65 -23.84
CA PRO A 294 19.65 20.60 -24.26
C PRO A 294 19.15 19.80 -23.07
N VAL A 295 17.91 19.33 -23.14
CA VAL A 295 17.18 18.81 -21.99
C VAL A 295 17.10 17.28 -22.05
N ALA A 296 17.65 16.62 -21.03
CA ALA A 296 17.27 15.28 -20.64
C ALA A 296 15.99 15.36 -19.78
N ASP A 297 14.83 15.11 -20.40
CA ASP A 297 13.55 14.99 -19.70
C ASP A 297 13.50 13.63 -18.99
N TRP A 298 13.32 13.63 -17.67
CA TRP A 298 13.31 12.42 -16.84
C TRP A 298 11.97 12.24 -16.12
N PRO A 299 10.99 11.60 -16.78
CA PRO A 299 9.92 10.90 -16.08
C PRO A 299 10.50 9.77 -15.23
N HIS A 300 10.42 9.91 -13.90
CA HIS A 300 11.04 8.99 -12.95
C HIS A 300 10.33 7.63 -12.85
N GLY A 301 11.07 6.63 -12.35
CA GLY A 301 10.55 5.30 -11.97
C GLY A 301 9.63 5.35 -10.74
N THR A 302 9.07 4.21 -10.33
CA THR A 302 8.06 4.22 -9.25
C THR A 302 8.67 4.67 -7.92
N THR A 303 8.12 5.73 -7.31
CA THR A 303 8.44 6.13 -5.92
C THR A 303 7.30 5.88 -4.94
N GLY A 304 6.06 5.84 -5.42
CA GLY A 304 4.86 5.59 -4.63
C GLY A 304 3.61 6.20 -5.27
N PHE A 305 2.51 6.17 -4.54
CA PHE A 305 1.23 6.77 -4.97
C PHE A 305 0.78 7.95 -4.09
N GLY A 306 1.25 8.02 -2.84
CA GLY A 306 0.91 9.11 -1.93
C GLY A 306 1.59 10.42 -2.32
N GLN A 307 0.95 11.56 -2.01
CA GLN A 307 1.47 12.89 -2.29
C GLN A 307 2.90 13.10 -1.78
N GLN A 308 3.23 12.58 -0.60
CA GLN A 308 4.57 12.68 -0.01
C GLN A 308 5.66 11.87 -0.73
N CYS A 309 5.31 11.08 -1.74
CA CYS A 309 6.24 10.24 -2.49
C CYS A 309 6.85 10.93 -3.72
N ALA A 310 6.61 12.23 -3.92
CA ALA A 310 7.31 13.01 -4.93
C ALA A 310 8.83 12.92 -4.73
N PRO A 311 9.62 12.57 -5.77
CA PRO A 311 11.07 12.60 -5.71
C PRO A 311 11.65 13.86 -5.06
N SER A 312 11.13 15.05 -5.40
CA SER A 312 11.55 16.34 -4.82
C SER A 312 11.38 16.47 -3.29
N LEU A 313 10.57 15.61 -2.66
CA LEU A 313 10.38 15.54 -1.21
C LEU A 313 11.28 14.49 -0.54
N LEU A 314 11.74 13.48 -1.28
CA LEU A 314 12.48 12.33 -0.75
C LEU A 314 13.91 12.69 -0.34
N GLU A 315 14.49 11.90 0.57
CA GLU A 315 15.87 12.10 1.05
C GLU A 315 16.90 11.97 -0.09
N ASP A 316 16.73 10.98 -0.95
CA ASP A 316 17.49 10.82 -2.20
C ASP A 316 16.58 11.12 -3.41
N PRO A 317 16.50 12.38 -3.85
CA PRO A 317 15.52 12.82 -4.84
C PRO A 317 15.72 12.21 -6.22
N PHE A 318 16.96 11.89 -6.61
CA PHE A 318 17.27 11.36 -7.94
C PHE A 318 17.31 9.83 -7.93
N GLY A 319 18.01 9.23 -6.95
CA GLY A 319 18.14 7.77 -6.87
C GLY A 319 16.83 7.06 -6.51
N SER A 320 15.95 7.67 -5.71
CA SER A 320 14.62 7.10 -5.42
C SER A 320 13.77 6.96 -6.69
N GLY A 321 13.96 7.87 -7.65
CA GLY A 321 13.34 7.84 -8.97
C GLY A 321 14.10 7.03 -10.03
N ALA A 322 15.15 6.30 -9.62
CA ALA A 322 16.05 5.50 -10.44
C ALA A 322 16.96 6.30 -11.41
N LEU A 323 17.26 7.56 -11.10
CA LEU A 323 18.29 8.34 -11.80
C LEU A 323 19.60 8.30 -11.01
N PHE A 324 20.58 7.53 -11.49
CA PHE A 324 21.87 7.34 -10.82
C PHE A 324 23.04 8.05 -11.51
N VAL A 325 22.77 8.76 -12.62
CA VAL A 325 23.78 9.30 -13.54
C VAL A 325 23.64 10.81 -13.77
N LEU A 326 23.11 11.53 -12.78
CA LEU A 326 22.98 12.98 -12.85
C LEU A 326 24.33 13.69 -13.07
N PRO A 327 25.44 13.33 -12.40
CA PRO A 327 26.74 13.94 -12.69
C PRO A 327 27.14 13.82 -14.17
N GLU A 328 26.94 12.65 -14.79
CA GLU A 328 27.27 12.39 -16.19
C GLU A 328 26.43 13.19 -17.19
N ILE A 329 25.18 13.51 -16.82
CA ILE A 329 24.29 14.42 -17.57
C ILE A 329 24.85 15.83 -17.52
N ILE A 330 25.18 16.33 -16.33
CA ILE A 330 25.70 17.70 -16.14
C ILE A 330 27.07 17.87 -16.79
N ASP A 331 27.96 16.90 -16.66
CA ASP A 331 29.31 16.93 -17.26
C ASP A 331 29.29 17.01 -18.79
N ARG A 332 28.20 16.58 -19.42
CA ARG A 332 27.97 16.69 -20.87
C ARG A 332 27.39 18.03 -21.31
N GLY A 333 27.09 18.92 -20.37
CA GLY A 333 26.42 20.18 -20.66
C GLY A 333 24.94 19.98 -21.01
N TRP A 334 24.29 18.99 -20.41
CA TRP A 334 22.84 18.81 -20.55
C TRP A 334 22.15 19.29 -19.28
N ALA A 335 20.92 19.78 -19.43
CA ALA A 335 20.03 20.03 -18.31
C ALA A 335 19.21 18.76 -18.01
N LEU A 336 18.94 18.53 -16.73
CA LEU A 336 17.92 17.57 -16.29
C LEU A 336 16.63 18.34 -15.96
N VAL A 337 15.51 17.90 -16.53
CA VAL A 337 14.17 18.27 -16.03
C VAL A 337 13.48 16.98 -15.59
N ALA A 338 13.18 16.86 -14.31
CA ALA A 338 12.54 15.69 -13.73
C ALA A 338 11.19 16.07 -13.11
N THR A 339 10.09 15.65 -13.73
CA THR A 339 8.76 15.82 -13.16
C THR A 339 8.61 14.97 -11.89
N ASP A 340 7.82 15.41 -10.91
CA ASP A 340 7.30 14.52 -9.86
C ASP A 340 6.01 13.80 -10.29
N TYR A 341 5.42 14.18 -11.43
CA TYR A 341 4.04 13.87 -11.85
C TYR A 341 2.93 14.58 -11.07
N ILE A 342 1.75 14.61 -11.68
CA ILE A 342 0.50 15.03 -11.03
C ILE A 342 0.25 14.13 -9.81
N GLY A 343 -0.22 14.73 -8.70
CA GLY A 343 -0.62 14.01 -7.49
C GLY A 343 0.52 13.51 -6.61
N LEU A 344 1.78 13.67 -7.04
CA LEU A 344 2.95 13.60 -6.17
C LEU A 344 3.41 15.04 -5.89
N GLY A 345 3.70 15.34 -4.63
CA GLY A 345 3.97 16.68 -4.11
C GLY A 345 2.70 17.53 -4.02
N THR A 346 1.85 17.45 -5.02
CA THR A 346 0.65 18.26 -5.25
C THR A 346 -0.65 17.51 -4.93
N GLU A 347 -1.75 18.24 -4.71
CA GLU A 347 -3.04 17.63 -4.42
C GLU A 347 -3.61 16.86 -5.61
N GLY A 348 -4.28 15.73 -5.32
CA GLY A 348 -4.98 14.90 -6.29
C GLY A 348 -4.40 13.49 -6.38
N PRO A 349 -5.13 12.54 -6.98
CA PRO A 349 -4.62 11.18 -7.14
C PRO A 349 -3.48 11.17 -8.16
N HIS A 350 -2.37 10.52 -7.81
CA HIS A 350 -1.29 10.25 -8.75
C HIS A 350 -1.76 9.27 -9.84
N PRO A 351 -1.67 9.62 -11.14
CA PRO A 351 -2.10 8.77 -12.25
C PRO A 351 -1.03 7.69 -12.55
N TYR A 352 -0.73 6.84 -11.56
CA TYR A 352 0.28 5.78 -11.65
C TYR A 352 -0.02 4.82 -12.81
N LEU A 353 0.93 4.68 -13.74
CA LEU A 353 0.81 3.89 -14.98
C LEU A 353 -0.39 4.32 -15.86
N ILE A 354 -0.77 5.59 -15.81
CA ILE A 354 -1.71 6.21 -16.77
C ILE A 354 -0.89 7.11 -17.69
N GLY A 355 -0.63 6.60 -18.88
CA GLY A 355 0.49 7.05 -19.71
C GLY A 355 0.38 8.48 -20.22
N GLU A 356 -0.80 8.85 -20.74
CA GLU A 356 -1.03 10.19 -21.28
C GLU A 356 -0.90 11.27 -20.19
N ASP A 357 -1.40 11.03 -18.98
CA ASP A 357 -1.26 11.96 -17.85
C ASP A 357 0.21 12.13 -17.42
N SER A 358 0.97 11.02 -17.33
CA SER A 358 2.40 11.07 -17.01
C SER A 358 3.21 11.80 -18.09
N ALA A 359 2.91 11.57 -19.36
CA ALA A 359 3.57 12.25 -20.48
C ALA A 359 3.30 13.76 -20.50
N ARG A 360 2.05 14.16 -20.30
CA ARG A 360 1.69 15.60 -20.20
C ARG A 360 2.41 16.26 -19.05
N ALA A 361 2.43 15.62 -17.88
CA ALA A 361 3.16 16.13 -16.72
C ALA A 361 4.66 16.32 -17.01
N SER A 362 5.30 15.38 -17.72
CA SER A 362 6.71 15.47 -18.10
C SER A 362 6.97 16.60 -19.10
N LEU A 363 6.23 16.63 -20.21
CA LEU A 363 6.40 17.65 -21.25
C LEU A 363 6.09 19.07 -20.74
N ASP A 364 5.08 19.19 -19.87
CA ASP A 364 4.75 20.45 -19.20
C ASP A 364 5.83 20.89 -18.19
N ALA A 365 6.55 19.95 -17.56
CA ALA A 365 7.70 20.27 -16.73
C ALA A 365 8.79 20.95 -17.56
N VAL A 366 9.08 20.42 -18.75
CA VAL A 366 10.08 21.00 -19.68
C VAL A 366 9.67 22.39 -20.12
N ARG A 367 8.39 22.59 -20.49
CA ARG A 367 7.82 23.91 -20.83
C ARG A 367 7.96 24.93 -19.70
N ALA A 368 7.63 24.51 -18.48
CA ALA A 368 7.71 25.37 -17.31
C ALA A 368 9.18 25.68 -16.94
N ALA A 369 10.07 24.70 -17.05
CA ALA A 369 11.49 24.88 -16.85
C ALA A 369 12.10 25.84 -17.88
N GLY A 370 11.64 25.82 -19.13
CA GLY A 370 12.04 26.80 -20.15
C GLY A 370 11.65 28.25 -19.84
N GLN A 371 10.71 28.48 -18.92
CA GLN A 371 10.35 29.83 -18.43
C GLN A 371 11.24 30.28 -17.27
N LEU A 372 12.04 29.39 -16.69
CA LEU A 372 12.99 29.70 -15.63
C LEU A 372 14.24 30.33 -16.26
N GLY A 373 14.24 31.67 -16.38
CA GLY A 373 15.33 32.41 -17.03
C GLY A 373 16.76 32.01 -16.62
N PRO A 374 17.07 31.80 -15.32
CA PRO A 374 18.39 31.32 -14.89
C PRO A 374 18.78 29.91 -15.35
N ALA A 375 17.81 29.07 -15.76
CA ALA A 375 18.09 27.72 -16.25
C ALA A 375 18.56 27.73 -17.72
N ASP A 376 18.16 28.73 -18.51
CA ASP A 376 18.59 28.91 -19.91
C ASP A 376 18.57 27.61 -20.75
N LEU A 377 17.40 26.98 -20.82
CA LEU A 377 17.22 25.71 -21.54
C LEU A 377 17.03 25.95 -23.05
N SER A 378 17.49 25.00 -23.88
CA SER A 378 17.07 24.92 -25.27
C SER A 378 15.71 24.22 -25.40
N THR A 379 15.17 24.17 -26.62
CA THR A 379 13.97 23.40 -26.95
C THR A 379 14.27 21.97 -27.40
N ASP A 380 15.54 21.56 -27.38
CA ASP A 380 16.00 20.24 -27.81
C ASP A 380 15.89 19.26 -26.64
N VAL A 381 15.10 18.22 -26.82
CA VAL A 381 14.74 17.29 -25.74
C VAL A 381 15.08 15.86 -26.16
N VAL A 382 15.59 15.08 -25.21
CA VAL A 382 15.56 13.62 -25.27
C VAL A 382 14.87 13.14 -24.00
N ALA A 383 13.81 12.33 -24.15
CA ALA A 383 13.07 11.78 -23.01
C ALA A 383 13.72 10.48 -22.55
N TRP A 384 14.08 10.41 -21.28
CA TRP A 384 14.65 9.23 -20.62
C TRP A 384 13.71 8.74 -19.53
N GLY A 385 13.59 7.44 -19.33
CA GLY A 385 12.85 6.96 -18.16
C GLY A 385 13.06 5.49 -17.87
N HIS A 386 12.85 5.11 -16.61
CA HIS A 386 12.96 3.72 -16.15
C HIS A 386 11.64 3.18 -15.59
N SER A 387 11.31 1.91 -15.84
CA SER A 387 10.13 1.26 -15.25
C SER A 387 8.82 2.01 -15.60
N GLN A 388 8.07 2.52 -14.61
CA GLN A 388 6.96 3.47 -14.82
C GLN A 388 7.39 4.63 -15.73
N GLY A 389 8.51 5.26 -15.41
CA GLY A 389 9.09 6.37 -16.15
C GLY A 389 9.47 6.01 -17.57
N GLY A 390 9.90 4.77 -17.81
CA GLY A 390 10.16 4.28 -19.16
C GLY A 390 8.88 4.18 -20.00
N GLY A 391 7.77 3.75 -19.38
CA GLY A 391 6.45 3.81 -19.99
C GLY A 391 6.00 5.24 -20.27
N ALA A 392 6.19 6.15 -19.32
CA ALA A 392 5.89 7.58 -19.48
C ALA A 392 6.74 8.24 -20.58
N ALA A 393 8.03 7.91 -20.70
CA ALA A 393 8.90 8.40 -21.77
C ALA A 393 8.42 7.95 -23.15
N LEU A 394 7.97 6.69 -23.29
CA LEU A 394 7.34 6.20 -24.53
C LEU A 394 6.06 6.97 -24.86
N TRP A 395 5.24 7.29 -23.86
CA TRP A 395 4.06 8.13 -24.03
C TRP A 395 4.40 9.58 -24.39
N SER A 396 5.43 10.18 -23.78
CA SER A 396 5.96 11.50 -24.18
C SER A 396 6.37 11.48 -25.65
N GLY A 397 7.09 10.43 -26.08
CA GLY A 397 7.42 10.18 -27.48
C GLY A 397 6.23 10.17 -28.41
N ALA A 398 5.18 9.45 -28.03
CA ALA A 398 3.98 9.33 -28.85
C ALA A 398 3.18 10.64 -28.91
N SER A 399 3.15 11.41 -27.82
CA SER A 399 2.26 12.57 -27.65
C SER A 399 2.92 13.92 -27.97
N ALA A 400 4.25 14.03 -27.94
CA ALA A 400 4.97 15.31 -28.07
C ALA A 400 4.62 16.09 -29.34
N ALA A 401 4.52 15.44 -30.50
CA ALA A 401 4.26 16.11 -31.77
C ALA A 401 2.91 16.85 -31.79
N ASP A 402 1.90 16.32 -31.11
CA ASP A 402 0.55 16.91 -31.05
C ASP A 402 0.38 17.81 -29.82
N TYR A 403 0.96 17.42 -28.67
CA TYR A 403 0.76 18.09 -27.39
C TYR A 403 1.73 19.25 -27.18
N SER A 404 2.98 19.11 -27.61
CA SER A 404 4.08 20.06 -27.42
C SER A 404 4.93 20.27 -28.67
N PRO A 405 4.33 20.78 -29.76
CA PRO A 405 5.01 20.96 -31.06
C PRO A 405 6.17 21.98 -31.03
N GLU A 406 6.24 22.81 -30.00
CA GLU A 406 7.34 23.75 -29.77
C GLU A 406 8.60 23.11 -29.14
N LEU A 407 8.50 21.87 -28.66
CA LEU A 407 9.64 21.08 -28.20
C LEU A 407 10.12 20.14 -29.31
N THR A 408 11.43 20.16 -29.59
CA THR A 408 12.05 19.25 -30.55
C THR A 408 12.51 17.98 -29.84
N LEU A 409 11.70 16.92 -29.90
CA LEU A 409 12.06 15.64 -29.31
C LEU A 409 12.95 14.82 -30.25
N HIS A 410 14.25 14.79 -29.97
CA HIS A 410 15.26 14.09 -30.79
C HIS A 410 15.31 12.58 -30.54
N GLY A 411 14.75 12.11 -29.43
CA GLY A 411 14.69 10.69 -29.13
C GLY A 411 14.01 10.36 -27.82
N VAL A 412 13.70 9.07 -27.66
CA VAL A 412 13.17 8.47 -26.43
C VAL A 412 14.05 7.30 -26.03
N ALA A 413 14.61 7.33 -24.82
CA ALA A 413 15.33 6.22 -24.22
C ALA A 413 14.52 5.63 -23.05
N ALA A 414 13.90 4.48 -23.28
CA ALA A 414 13.02 3.81 -22.34
C ALA A 414 13.72 2.57 -21.76
N LEU A 415 13.95 2.55 -20.45
CA LEU A 415 14.79 1.56 -19.76
C LEU A 415 13.90 0.64 -18.91
N ALA A 416 13.87 -0.66 -19.23
CA ALA A 416 12.91 -1.63 -18.69
C ALA A 416 11.48 -1.06 -18.57
N PRO A 417 10.92 -0.50 -19.66
CA PRO A 417 9.72 0.32 -19.55
C PRO A 417 8.49 -0.52 -19.21
N ALA A 418 7.56 0.05 -18.44
CA ALA A 418 6.23 -0.51 -18.22
C ALA A 418 5.38 -0.37 -19.50
N ALA A 419 5.76 -1.08 -20.56
CA ALA A 419 5.20 -0.96 -21.90
C ALA A 419 4.13 -2.02 -22.22
N ASN A 420 3.98 -3.04 -21.38
CA ASN A 420 2.91 -4.03 -21.49
C ASN A 420 2.23 -4.20 -20.12
N LEU A 421 1.31 -3.28 -19.81
CA LEU A 421 0.67 -3.19 -18.49
C LEU A 421 -0.16 -4.42 -18.12
N PRO A 422 -0.95 -5.05 -19.03
CA PRO A 422 -1.63 -6.30 -18.71
C PRO A 422 -0.66 -7.41 -18.29
N ALA A 423 0.44 -7.60 -19.03
CA ALA A 423 1.44 -8.61 -18.67
C ALA A 423 2.15 -8.28 -17.34
N LEU A 424 2.52 -7.02 -17.12
CA LEU A 424 3.12 -6.55 -15.87
C LEU A 424 2.21 -6.85 -14.68
N VAL A 425 0.95 -6.41 -14.71
CA VAL A 425 0.00 -6.59 -13.60
C VAL A 425 -0.29 -8.08 -13.34
N ARG A 426 -0.40 -8.88 -14.40
CA ARG A 426 -0.55 -10.35 -14.27
C ARG A 426 0.67 -11.00 -13.61
N ASN A 427 1.86 -10.45 -13.80
CA ASN A 427 3.10 -10.99 -13.24
C ASN A 427 3.33 -10.60 -11.77
N LEU A 428 2.73 -9.51 -11.27
CA LEU A 428 2.95 -9.01 -9.90
C LEU A 428 2.86 -10.07 -8.78
N PRO A 429 1.94 -11.06 -8.81
CA PRO A 429 1.91 -12.12 -7.80
C PRO A 429 3.19 -13.00 -7.74
N ASN A 430 4.00 -13.02 -8.80
CA ASN A 430 5.27 -13.75 -8.87
C ASN A 430 6.47 -12.90 -8.46
N VAL A 431 6.27 -11.59 -8.24
CA VAL A 431 7.33 -10.66 -7.88
C VAL A 431 7.42 -10.51 -6.37
N THR A 432 8.62 -10.59 -5.81
CA THR A 432 8.83 -10.27 -4.39
C THR A 432 8.47 -8.80 -4.16
N GLY A 433 7.49 -8.54 -3.29
CA GLY A 433 6.97 -7.19 -3.09
C GLY A 433 5.98 -6.70 -4.17
N GLY A 434 5.61 -7.55 -5.12
CA GLY A 434 4.67 -7.23 -6.21
C GLY A 434 3.30 -6.72 -5.73
N SER A 435 2.88 -7.09 -4.51
CA SER A 435 1.67 -6.57 -3.89
C SER A 435 1.68 -5.05 -3.69
N VAL A 436 2.86 -4.45 -3.46
CA VAL A 436 3.03 -2.99 -3.30
C VAL A 436 2.73 -2.28 -4.62
N PHE A 437 3.30 -2.74 -5.73
CA PHE A 437 2.98 -2.19 -7.05
C PHE A 437 1.51 -2.42 -7.42
N ALA A 438 0.96 -3.58 -7.07
CA ALA A 438 -0.44 -3.88 -7.31
C ALA A 438 -1.38 -2.96 -6.51
N SER A 439 -0.99 -2.52 -5.31
CA SER A 439 -1.78 -1.53 -4.56
C SER A 439 -1.74 -0.15 -5.20
N PHE A 440 -0.60 0.27 -5.75
CA PHE A 440 -0.50 1.53 -6.50
C PHE A 440 -1.37 1.49 -7.77
N VAL A 441 -1.34 0.39 -8.52
CA VAL A 441 -2.21 0.21 -9.70
C VAL A 441 -3.68 0.33 -9.31
N VAL A 442 -4.14 -0.42 -8.32
CA VAL A 442 -5.58 -0.39 -7.97
C VAL A 442 -5.99 0.96 -7.39
N ALA A 443 -5.14 1.60 -6.60
CA ALA A 443 -5.40 2.93 -6.08
C ALA A 443 -5.53 3.97 -7.20
N ALA A 444 -4.54 4.05 -8.09
CA ALA A 444 -4.56 5.00 -9.19
C ALA A 444 -5.73 4.75 -10.15
N TYR A 445 -5.99 3.49 -10.52
CA TYR A 445 -7.04 3.18 -11.48
C TYR A 445 -8.44 3.37 -10.89
N THR A 446 -8.65 3.11 -9.59
CA THR A 446 -9.97 3.39 -8.98
C THR A 446 -10.23 4.88 -8.78
N GLU A 447 -9.19 5.69 -8.53
CA GLU A 447 -9.35 7.14 -8.34
C GLU A 447 -9.45 7.90 -9.67
N ASN A 448 -8.88 7.37 -10.77
CA ASN A 448 -8.89 8.03 -12.08
C ASN A 448 -9.92 7.44 -13.07
N TYR A 449 -10.43 6.22 -12.84
CA TYR A 449 -11.46 5.60 -13.69
C TYR A 449 -12.71 5.21 -12.89
N PRO A 450 -13.88 5.84 -13.15
CA PRO A 450 -15.09 5.61 -12.37
C PRO A 450 -15.70 4.21 -12.55
N ASP A 451 -15.32 3.51 -13.63
CA ASP A 451 -15.71 2.13 -13.95
C ASP A 451 -14.83 1.07 -13.30
N VAL A 452 -13.77 1.45 -12.58
CA VAL A 452 -12.90 0.56 -11.82
C VAL A 452 -13.16 0.78 -10.32
N THR A 453 -13.42 -0.30 -9.57
CA THR A 453 -13.68 -0.18 -8.13
C THR A 453 -12.91 -1.18 -7.28
N TRP A 454 -12.48 -0.75 -6.10
CA TRP A 454 -11.82 -1.60 -5.10
C TRP A 454 -12.54 -2.91 -4.84
N ARG A 455 -13.87 -2.87 -4.72
CA ARG A 455 -14.70 -4.02 -4.33
C ARG A 455 -14.74 -5.12 -5.38
N GLU A 456 -14.59 -4.74 -6.65
CA GLU A 456 -14.62 -5.68 -7.77
C GLU A 456 -13.29 -6.43 -7.88
N TYR A 457 -12.17 -5.73 -7.71
CA TYR A 457 -10.84 -6.28 -8.00
C TYR A 457 -10.06 -6.75 -6.77
N ILE A 458 -10.32 -6.25 -5.57
CA ILE A 458 -9.58 -6.61 -4.35
C ILE A 458 -10.42 -7.50 -3.44
N ARG A 459 -9.76 -8.51 -2.84
CA ARG A 459 -10.40 -9.34 -1.83
C ARG A 459 -10.79 -8.51 -0.60
N PRO A 460 -12.00 -8.67 -0.03
CA PRO A 460 -12.46 -7.85 1.10
C PRO A 460 -11.49 -7.80 2.30
N GLY A 461 -10.88 -8.93 2.64
CA GLY A 461 -9.93 -9.09 3.74
C GLY A 461 -8.55 -8.48 3.48
N ALA A 462 -8.22 -8.21 2.21
CA ALA A 462 -6.99 -7.53 1.81
C ALA A 462 -7.20 -6.02 1.60
N GLU A 463 -8.44 -5.55 1.37
CA GLU A 463 -8.73 -4.16 0.97
C GLU A 463 -8.11 -3.12 1.91
N GLN A 464 -8.21 -3.30 3.23
CA GLN A 464 -7.62 -2.35 4.19
C GLN A 464 -6.09 -2.27 4.06
N THR A 465 -5.44 -3.43 4.01
CA THR A 465 -3.97 -3.52 3.87
C THR A 465 -3.51 -2.94 2.54
N VAL A 466 -4.19 -3.27 1.44
CA VAL A 466 -3.83 -2.76 0.11
C VAL A 466 -3.96 -1.24 0.06
N ARG A 467 -5.04 -0.66 0.61
CA ARG A 467 -5.19 0.80 0.71
C ARG A 467 -4.13 1.46 1.59
N SER A 468 -3.83 0.89 2.75
CA SER A 468 -2.78 1.42 3.64
C SER A 468 -1.39 1.29 3.04
N MET A 469 -1.15 0.23 2.27
CA MET A 469 0.11 0.03 1.55
C MET A 469 0.27 1.01 0.39
N SER A 470 -0.80 1.35 -0.34
CA SER A 470 -0.72 2.31 -1.45
C SER A 470 -0.38 3.73 -0.99
N THR A 471 -0.60 4.09 0.26
CA THR A 471 -0.23 5.42 0.78
C THR A 471 1.24 5.55 1.19
N ARG A 472 2.05 4.49 1.04
CA ARG A 472 3.46 4.48 1.44
C ARG A 472 4.37 4.64 0.23
N CYS A 473 5.54 5.21 0.47
CA CYS A 473 6.58 5.36 -0.54
C CYS A 473 7.50 4.14 -0.56
N LEU A 474 8.16 3.90 -1.69
CA LEU A 474 9.17 2.86 -1.86
C LEU A 474 10.51 3.24 -1.23
N SER A 475 10.72 4.49 -0.83
CA SER A 475 11.88 4.91 -0.04
C SER A 475 11.70 4.66 1.46
N GLU A 476 12.79 4.65 2.22
CA GLU A 476 12.71 4.66 3.69
C GLU A 476 11.96 5.92 4.19
N PRO A 477 11.24 5.83 5.33
CA PRO A 477 10.98 4.64 6.15
C PRO A 477 9.74 3.82 5.70
N GLY A 478 8.97 4.29 4.71
CA GLY A 478 7.72 3.67 4.27
C GLY A 478 7.88 2.23 3.74
N MET A 479 9.04 1.94 3.16
CA MET A 479 9.42 0.60 2.71
C MET A 479 9.43 -0.42 3.87
N LEU A 480 9.92 -0.06 5.06
CA LEU A 480 10.09 -1.00 6.19
C LEU A 480 8.76 -1.59 6.67
N VAL A 481 7.69 -0.79 6.66
CA VAL A 481 6.35 -1.28 7.02
C VAL A 481 5.75 -2.09 5.90
N SER A 482 5.93 -1.64 4.65
CA SER A 482 5.49 -2.40 3.48
C SER A 482 6.17 -3.76 3.40
N VAL A 483 7.41 -3.90 3.85
CA VAL A 483 8.11 -5.20 3.97
C VAL A 483 7.40 -6.13 4.96
N LEU A 484 6.92 -5.62 6.10
CA LEU A 484 6.14 -6.44 7.05
C LEU A 484 4.83 -6.94 6.45
N ASP A 485 4.12 -6.06 5.73
CA ASP A 485 2.90 -6.46 5.00
C ASP A 485 3.20 -7.43 3.86
N VAL A 486 4.29 -7.22 3.12
CA VAL A 486 4.76 -8.13 2.07
C VAL A 486 5.12 -9.48 2.67
N LEU A 487 5.79 -9.54 3.82
CA LEU A 487 6.07 -10.81 4.50
C LEU A 487 4.78 -11.50 4.95
N ALA A 488 3.80 -10.75 5.46
CA ALA A 488 2.50 -11.30 5.82
C ALA A 488 1.69 -11.79 4.61
N LEU A 489 1.76 -11.05 3.50
CA LEU A 489 1.13 -11.36 2.22
C LEU A 489 1.92 -12.41 1.42
N SER A 490 3.20 -12.65 1.70
CA SER A 490 3.98 -13.68 0.99
C SER A 490 3.41 -15.08 1.21
N ALA A 491 2.75 -15.30 2.36
CA ALA A 491 2.02 -16.51 2.66
C ALA A 491 0.62 -16.55 1.99
N ASP A 492 0.11 -15.41 1.50
CA ASP A 492 -1.16 -15.26 0.80
C ASP A 492 -1.12 -14.17 -0.32
N PRO A 493 -0.32 -14.39 -1.39
CA PRO A 493 0.12 -13.33 -2.31
C PRO A 493 -0.96 -12.78 -3.24
N ALA A 494 -2.08 -13.50 -3.37
CA ALA A 494 -3.15 -13.12 -4.26
C ALA A 494 -3.99 -11.99 -3.65
N ILE A 495 -3.61 -10.72 -3.81
CA ILE A 495 -4.46 -9.61 -3.33
C ILE A 495 -5.72 -9.40 -4.17
N PHE A 496 -5.64 -9.77 -5.45
CA PHE A 496 -6.75 -9.68 -6.39
C PHE A 496 -7.78 -10.78 -6.15
N ARG A 497 -9.05 -10.43 -6.35
CA ARG A 497 -10.17 -11.36 -6.23
C ARG A 497 -10.23 -12.32 -7.43
N ASP A 498 -10.15 -11.75 -8.62
CA ASP A 498 -10.22 -12.41 -9.93
C ASP A 498 -9.01 -11.93 -10.77
N ASP A 499 -8.91 -12.38 -12.03
CA ASP A 499 -7.84 -11.93 -12.94
C ASP A 499 -7.92 -10.39 -13.15
N PRO A 500 -6.91 -9.61 -12.71
CA PRO A 500 -6.93 -8.15 -12.82
C PRO A 500 -6.80 -7.65 -14.26
N THR A 501 -6.48 -8.53 -15.20
CA THR A 501 -6.38 -8.22 -16.63
C THR A 501 -7.70 -8.42 -17.39
N ALA A 502 -8.77 -8.82 -16.69
CA ALA A 502 -10.12 -8.90 -17.23
C ALA A 502 -10.96 -7.68 -16.85
N GLY A 503 -12.10 -7.52 -17.52
CA GLY A 503 -13.10 -6.49 -17.19
C GLY A 503 -12.62 -5.04 -17.42
N PRO A 504 -13.28 -4.06 -16.78
CA PRO A 504 -12.89 -2.65 -16.81
C PRO A 504 -11.41 -2.40 -16.50
N LEU A 505 -10.84 -2.98 -15.44
CA LEU A 505 -9.43 -2.75 -15.09
C LEU A 505 -8.50 -3.22 -16.22
N GLY A 506 -8.71 -4.43 -16.75
CA GLY A 506 -7.96 -4.95 -17.88
C GLY A 506 -8.04 -4.06 -19.12
N ALA A 507 -9.24 -3.55 -19.43
CA ALA A 507 -9.43 -2.62 -20.55
C ALA A 507 -8.69 -1.29 -20.34
N ARG A 508 -8.68 -0.74 -19.12
CA ARG A 508 -7.92 0.46 -18.79
C ARG A 508 -6.41 0.22 -18.81
N LEU A 509 -5.94 -0.93 -18.35
CA LEU A 509 -4.53 -1.30 -18.45
C LEU A 509 -4.08 -1.38 -19.92
N ALA A 510 -4.88 -2.03 -20.77
CA ALA A 510 -4.61 -2.08 -22.21
C ALA A 510 -4.67 -0.70 -22.87
N GLN A 511 -5.57 0.19 -22.42
CA GLN A 511 -5.66 1.57 -22.91
C GLN A 511 -4.39 2.38 -22.60
N ASN A 512 -3.67 2.05 -21.52
CA ASN A 512 -2.48 2.77 -21.08
C ASN A 512 -1.15 2.12 -21.52
N VAL A 513 -1.22 1.11 -22.39
CA VAL A 513 -0.06 0.61 -23.15
C VAL A 513 0.41 1.72 -24.11
N PRO A 514 1.70 2.10 -24.12
CA PRO A 514 2.21 3.13 -25.02
C PRO A 514 1.88 2.83 -26.48
N ARG A 515 1.66 3.87 -27.29
CA ARG A 515 1.33 3.71 -28.70
C ARG A 515 2.52 3.12 -29.47
N ALA A 516 2.24 2.15 -30.34
CA ALA A 516 3.27 1.51 -31.17
C ALA A 516 3.92 2.48 -32.20
N THR A 517 3.25 3.59 -32.53
CA THR A 517 3.76 4.65 -33.40
C THR A 517 4.31 5.81 -32.58
N ILE A 518 5.63 5.92 -32.52
CA ILE A 518 6.38 7.02 -31.91
C ILE A 518 7.19 7.71 -33.02
N PRO A 519 6.97 9.02 -33.30
CA PRO A 519 7.68 9.71 -34.38
C PRO A 519 9.20 9.83 -34.17
N ALA A 520 9.64 10.01 -32.93
CA ALA A 520 11.05 10.13 -32.58
C ALA A 520 11.76 8.76 -32.54
N PRO A 521 13.08 8.69 -32.79
CA PRO A 521 13.86 7.48 -32.61
C PRO A 521 13.74 6.93 -31.17
N VAL A 522 13.49 5.62 -31.03
CA VAL A 522 13.34 4.97 -29.73
C VAL A 522 14.51 4.04 -29.44
N LEU A 523 15.11 4.16 -28.27
CA LEU A 523 15.99 3.17 -27.64
C LEU A 523 15.21 2.48 -26.52
N ILE A 524 15.20 1.15 -26.52
CA ILE A 524 14.74 0.35 -25.39
C ILE A 524 15.90 -0.48 -24.86
N GLY A 525 16.24 -0.28 -23.58
CA GLY A 525 17.17 -1.15 -22.84
C GLY A 525 16.41 -2.11 -21.93
N GLN A 526 16.78 -3.39 -21.90
CA GLN A 526 16.13 -4.39 -21.06
C GLN A 526 17.15 -5.32 -20.39
N GLY A 527 17.05 -5.50 -19.07
CA GLY A 527 17.79 -6.53 -18.36
C GLY A 527 17.17 -7.90 -18.60
N GLU A 528 17.97 -8.92 -18.96
CA GLU A 528 17.44 -10.27 -19.24
C GLU A 528 17.07 -11.04 -17.96
N ALA A 529 17.56 -10.59 -16.80
CA ALA A 529 17.23 -11.17 -15.50
C ALA A 529 16.08 -10.42 -14.80
N ASP A 530 15.46 -9.42 -15.45
CA ASP A 530 14.39 -8.61 -14.90
C ASP A 530 13.17 -9.47 -14.52
N THR A 531 12.84 -9.46 -13.23
CA THR A 531 11.72 -10.23 -12.68
C THR A 531 10.42 -9.44 -12.60
N LEU A 532 10.47 -8.11 -12.69
CA LEU A 532 9.31 -7.22 -12.58
C LEU A 532 8.73 -6.90 -13.96
N VAL A 533 9.53 -6.27 -14.82
CA VAL A 533 9.21 -6.01 -16.23
C VAL A 533 9.87 -7.11 -17.05
N ILE A 534 9.16 -8.23 -17.19
CA ILE A 534 9.74 -9.45 -17.74
C ILE A 534 10.14 -9.29 -19.22
N PRO A 535 11.30 -9.79 -19.65
CA PRO A 535 11.78 -9.64 -21.03
C PRO A 535 10.81 -10.13 -22.10
N ALA A 536 10.04 -11.18 -21.80
CA ALA A 536 9.03 -11.71 -22.72
C ALA A 536 7.93 -10.69 -23.01
N ALA A 537 7.42 -10.00 -21.99
CA ALA A 537 6.41 -8.96 -22.15
C ALA A 537 6.97 -7.72 -22.89
N GLN A 538 8.24 -7.42 -22.64
CA GLN A 538 8.92 -6.33 -23.35
C GLN A 538 9.14 -6.66 -24.83
N GLN A 539 9.50 -7.91 -25.15
CA GLN A 539 9.64 -8.38 -26.53
C GLN A 539 8.33 -8.26 -27.30
N GLU A 540 7.18 -8.59 -26.69
CA GLU A 540 5.86 -8.42 -27.30
C GLU A 540 5.62 -6.97 -27.73
N TYR A 541 5.89 -5.99 -26.85
CA TYR A 541 5.75 -4.57 -27.19
C TYR A 541 6.71 -4.13 -28.31
N VAL A 542 7.97 -4.58 -28.26
CA VAL A 542 8.96 -4.28 -29.32
C VAL A 542 8.49 -4.82 -30.67
N ASP A 543 7.91 -6.01 -30.71
CA ASP A 543 7.40 -6.62 -31.94
C ASP A 543 6.17 -5.86 -32.47
N GLU A 544 5.30 -5.34 -31.60
CA GLU A 544 4.18 -4.46 -31.98
C GLU A 544 4.67 -3.15 -32.60
N VAL A 545 5.66 -2.48 -31.99
CA VAL A 545 6.29 -1.26 -32.53
C VAL A 545 6.91 -1.53 -33.90
N ARG A 546 7.65 -2.63 -34.06
CA ARG A 546 8.25 -3.02 -35.34
C ARG A 546 7.19 -3.32 -36.40
N ALA A 547 6.12 -4.00 -36.03
CA ALA A 547 4.99 -4.29 -36.93
C ALA A 547 4.27 -3.02 -37.38
N ALA A 548 4.22 -1.99 -36.53
CA ALA A 548 3.71 -0.65 -36.86
C ALA A 548 4.68 0.20 -37.69
N GLY A 549 5.90 -0.29 -37.98
CA GLY A 549 6.92 0.42 -38.76
C GLY A 549 7.76 1.43 -37.95
N GLY A 550 7.71 1.37 -36.62
CA GLY A 550 8.48 2.24 -35.74
C GLY A 550 9.99 1.98 -35.80
N GLN A 551 10.78 3.03 -35.60
CA GLN A 551 12.24 2.94 -35.51
C GLN A 551 12.65 2.67 -34.06
N ILE A 552 13.02 1.41 -33.79
CA ILE A 552 13.38 0.96 -32.44
C ILE A 552 14.75 0.28 -32.41
N ASP A 553 15.64 0.83 -31.59
CA ASP A 553 16.89 0.23 -31.14
C ASP A 553 16.59 -0.53 -29.85
N TYR A 554 16.54 -1.87 -29.91
CA TYR A 554 16.25 -2.71 -28.74
C TYR A 554 17.50 -3.46 -28.32
N ARG A 555 17.95 -3.19 -27.09
CA ARG A 555 19.18 -3.74 -26.50
C ARG A 555 18.86 -4.54 -25.25
N THR A 556 19.42 -5.72 -25.15
CA THR A 556 19.27 -6.60 -23.98
C THR A 556 20.61 -6.79 -23.27
N TYR A 557 20.56 -6.90 -21.95
CA TYR A 557 21.73 -7.00 -21.09
C TYR A 557 21.67 -8.30 -20.26
N PRO A 558 22.46 -9.33 -20.63
CA PRO A 558 22.46 -10.62 -19.95
C PRO A 558 22.83 -10.51 -18.47
N GLY A 559 22.06 -11.16 -17.60
CA GLY A 559 22.33 -11.21 -16.15
C GLY A 559 22.03 -9.93 -15.38
N VAL A 560 21.57 -8.87 -16.05
CA VAL A 560 21.18 -7.60 -15.44
C VAL A 560 19.70 -7.65 -15.06
N ASP A 561 19.38 -7.30 -13.81
CA ASP A 561 18.01 -7.25 -13.26
C ASP A 561 17.41 -5.83 -13.40
N HIS A 562 16.21 -5.60 -12.89
CA HIS A 562 15.40 -4.41 -13.12
C HIS A 562 16.07 -3.08 -12.76
N VAL A 563 16.55 -2.92 -11.51
CA VAL A 563 17.23 -1.70 -11.04
C VAL A 563 18.70 -1.65 -11.43
N PRO A 564 19.48 -2.76 -11.32
CA PRO A 564 20.87 -2.79 -11.80
C PRO A 564 21.04 -2.39 -13.28
N LEU A 565 19.96 -2.42 -14.07
CA LEU A 565 19.98 -1.90 -15.45
C LEU A 565 20.35 -0.42 -15.54
N VAL A 566 19.99 0.40 -14.54
CA VAL A 566 20.16 1.86 -14.58
C VAL A 566 21.13 2.39 -13.53
N GLU A 567 21.70 1.52 -12.70
CA GLU A 567 22.80 1.86 -11.81
C GLU A 567 24.04 2.30 -12.60
N ALA A 568 24.89 3.12 -11.99
CA ALA A 568 26.01 3.77 -12.67
C ALA A 568 27.04 2.79 -13.27
N ASP A 569 27.15 1.56 -12.73
CA ASP A 569 28.05 0.52 -13.23
C ASP A 569 27.42 -0.37 -14.32
N SER A 570 26.16 -0.11 -14.69
CA SER A 570 25.48 -0.85 -15.74
C SER A 570 26.14 -0.69 -17.12
N PRO A 571 26.26 -1.77 -17.91
CA PRO A 571 26.77 -1.69 -19.29
C PRO A 571 25.89 -0.84 -20.21
N LEU A 572 24.63 -0.58 -19.85
CA LEU A 572 23.73 0.30 -20.59
C LEU A 572 24.16 1.77 -20.51
N ILE A 573 24.74 2.24 -19.39
CA ILE A 573 24.93 3.67 -19.15
C ILE A 573 25.85 4.33 -20.20
N PRO A 574 27.05 3.80 -20.51
CA PRO A 574 27.89 4.39 -21.55
C PRO A 574 27.22 4.42 -22.93
N GLU A 575 26.42 3.39 -23.22
CA GLU A 575 25.66 3.25 -24.46
C GLU A 575 24.51 4.26 -24.57
N LEU A 576 23.77 4.47 -23.48
CA LEU A 576 22.68 5.44 -23.36
C LEU A 576 23.19 6.87 -23.55
N LEU A 577 24.30 7.19 -22.88
CA LEU A 577 24.96 8.49 -22.99
C LEU A 577 25.41 8.74 -24.43
N ALA A 578 26.14 7.79 -25.03
CA ALA A 578 26.61 7.92 -26.42
C ALA A 578 25.45 8.01 -27.43
N TRP A 579 24.37 7.28 -27.21
CA TRP A 579 23.17 7.34 -28.05
C TRP A 579 22.54 8.73 -28.00
N THR A 580 22.46 9.33 -26.81
CA THR A 580 21.89 10.66 -26.57
C THR A 580 22.81 11.78 -27.07
N ASP A 581 24.13 11.67 -26.86
CA ASP A 581 25.14 12.57 -27.45
C ASP A 581 24.96 12.69 -28.96
N GLY A 582 24.75 11.57 -29.65
CA GLY A 582 24.52 11.55 -31.10
C GLY A 582 23.23 12.25 -31.54
N ARG A 583 22.27 12.48 -30.65
CA ARG A 583 21.01 13.20 -30.96
C ARG A 583 21.13 14.70 -30.76
N PHE A 584 21.80 15.12 -29.69
CA PHE A 584 22.07 16.54 -29.49
C PHE A 584 23.18 17.07 -30.42
N GLY A 585 24.09 16.21 -30.88
CA GLY A 585 25.16 16.60 -31.81
C GLY A 585 24.72 16.83 -33.27
N ASP A 586 23.52 16.39 -33.65
CA ASP A 586 22.94 16.57 -34.98
C ASP A 586 22.09 17.86 -35.10
N SER A 587 22.00 18.67 -34.02
CA SER A 587 21.17 19.89 -33.91
C SER A 587 21.88 21.19 -34.31
#